data_AF-A0A6A5ABG7-F1
#
_entry.id   AF-A0A6A5ABG7-F1
#
_cell.length_a   1.000
_cell.length_b   1.000
_cell.length_c   1.000
_cell.angle_alpha   90.00
_cell.angle_beta   90.00
_cell.angle_gamma   90.00
#
_symmetry.space_group_name_H-M   'P 1'
#
loop_
_entity.id
_entity.type
_entity.pdbx_description
1 polymer ?
#
loop_
_entity_poly.entity_id
_entity_poly.type
_entity_poly.pdbx_seq_one_letter_code
_entity_poly.pdbx_strand_id
1 'polypeptide(L)'
;MLRCVRAVTQRQPVGRLTRGYAAPAAKAPAKAKDKKGGPKVVDEVVDVTKYAPVNILKDSTHPELKAREEYPEWLYTLLDPKPTLGELERKGYDNLESMTDKRRLIKLSYRKAIKEKNDSKSKK
;
A
#
# COMPACT_ATOMS: atom_id res chain seq x y z
N MET A 1 34.48 -65.02 -12.30
CA MET A 1 33.44 -64.76 -11.28
C MET A 1 33.33 -63.26 -11.05
N LEU A 2 32.15 -62.71 -11.30
CA LEU A 2 31.83 -61.28 -11.27
C LEU A 2 31.92 -60.71 -9.85
N ARG A 3 32.61 -59.59 -9.67
CA ARG A 3 32.38 -58.68 -8.54
C ARG A 3 31.85 -57.35 -9.07
N CYS A 4 30.52 -57.23 -9.00
CA CYS A 4 29.77 -56.02 -9.26
C CYS A 4 30.04 -55.02 -8.11
N VAL A 5 30.75 -53.93 -8.38
CA VAL A 5 30.86 -52.80 -7.45
C VAL A 5 29.68 -51.87 -7.76
N ARG A 6 28.58 -52.08 -7.04
CA ARG A 6 27.40 -51.21 -7.11
C ARG A 6 27.67 -50.00 -6.22
N ALA A 7 28.11 -48.88 -6.81
CA ALA A 7 28.24 -47.61 -6.11
C ALA A 7 26.85 -47.13 -5.68
N VAL A 8 26.55 -47.24 -4.38
CA VAL A 8 25.37 -46.65 -3.76
C VAL A 8 25.63 -45.16 -3.61
N THR A 9 25.24 -44.37 -4.61
CA THR A 9 25.17 -42.92 -4.46
C THR A 9 23.93 -42.59 -3.62
N GLN A 10 24.13 -42.45 -2.31
CA GLN A 10 23.10 -41.92 -1.41
C GLN A 10 22.84 -40.46 -1.78
N ARG A 11 21.82 -40.21 -2.61
CA ARG A 11 21.27 -38.87 -2.80
C ARG A 11 20.54 -38.49 -1.51
N GLN A 12 21.06 -37.50 -0.80
CA GLN A 12 20.35 -36.90 0.33
C GLN A 12 19.02 -36.31 -0.18
N PRO A 13 17.87 -36.63 0.43
CA PRO A 13 16.64 -35.93 0.12
C PRO A 13 16.74 -34.52 0.72
N VAL A 14 16.95 -33.52 -0.13
CA VAL A 14 16.74 -32.11 0.25
C VAL A 14 15.31 -31.96 0.72
N GLY A 15 15.15 -31.80 2.04
CA GLY A 15 13.86 -31.63 2.70
C GLY A 15 13.09 -30.51 2.02
N ARG A 16 11.95 -30.86 1.43
CA ARG A 16 10.97 -29.91 0.91
C ARG A 16 10.41 -29.15 2.11
N LEU A 17 10.97 -27.98 2.43
CA LEU A 17 10.36 -27.04 3.37
C LEU A 17 9.02 -26.57 2.79
N THR A 18 7.95 -27.30 3.13
CA THR A 18 6.59 -26.82 2.94
C THR A 18 6.32 -25.82 4.05
N ARG A 19 6.26 -24.53 3.69
CA ARG A 19 5.78 -23.48 4.58
C ARG A 19 4.27 -23.70 4.72
N GLY A 20 3.86 -24.42 5.75
CA GLY A 20 2.47 -24.71 6.05
C GLY A 20 1.66 -23.42 6.21
N TYR A 21 0.58 -23.31 5.45
CA TYR A 21 -0.47 -22.32 5.71
C TYR A 21 -1.30 -22.80 6.89
N ALA A 22 -1.61 -21.90 7.83
CA ALA A 22 -2.52 -22.19 8.92
C ALA A 22 -3.89 -22.61 8.38
N ALA A 23 -4.37 -23.77 8.82
CA ALA A 23 -5.74 -24.21 8.57
C ALA A 23 -6.75 -23.20 9.15
N PRO A 24 -7.93 -23.01 8.53
CA PRO A 24 -8.96 -22.15 9.09
C PRO A 24 -9.52 -22.79 10.36
N ALA A 25 -9.06 -22.32 11.52
CA ALA A 25 -9.65 -22.68 12.79
C ALA A 25 -11.11 -22.19 12.83
N ALA A 26 -11.98 -23.12 13.20
CA ALA A 26 -13.43 -22.97 13.29
C ALA A 26 -13.87 -21.73 14.08
N LYS A 27 -15.04 -21.22 13.70
CA LYS A 27 -15.71 -20.06 14.31
C LYS A 27 -15.77 -20.18 15.83
N ALA A 28 -14.93 -19.40 16.53
CA ALA A 28 -15.13 -19.07 17.92
C ALA A 28 -16.19 -17.94 18.03
N PRO A 29 -17.07 -17.97 19.05
CA PRO A 29 -18.17 -17.02 19.18
C PRO A 29 -17.64 -15.59 19.33
N ALA A 30 -18.18 -14.69 18.51
CA ALA A 30 -17.85 -13.28 18.49
C ALA A 30 -18.10 -12.68 19.88
N LYS A 31 -17.01 -12.36 20.59
CA LYS A 31 -17.05 -11.39 21.68
C LYS A 31 -17.59 -10.09 21.08
N ALA A 32 -18.71 -9.64 21.64
CA ALA A 32 -19.41 -8.42 21.28
C ALA A 32 -18.38 -7.31 21.05
N LYS A 33 -18.32 -6.81 19.81
CA LYS A 33 -17.68 -5.54 19.54
C LYS A 33 -18.53 -4.50 20.26
N ASP A 34 -18.06 -4.03 21.41
CA ASP A 34 -18.42 -2.72 21.93
C ASP A 34 -18.35 -1.74 20.77
N LYS A 35 -19.52 -1.32 20.27
CA LYS A 35 -19.64 -0.21 19.35
C LYS A 35 -19.27 1.03 20.17
N LYS A 36 -17.97 1.26 20.29
CA LYS A 36 -17.43 2.55 20.70
C LYS A 36 -17.83 3.52 19.60
N GLY A 37 -19.02 4.13 19.77
CA GLY A 37 -19.53 5.13 18.87
C GLY A 37 -18.43 6.17 18.66
N GLY A 38 -18.12 6.45 17.41
CA GLY A 38 -17.23 7.56 17.08
C GLY A 38 -17.73 8.84 17.77
N PRO A 39 -16.85 9.80 18.04
CA PRO A 39 -17.27 11.07 18.61
C PRO A 39 -18.44 11.62 17.80
N LYS A 40 -19.52 12.00 18.49
CA LYS A 40 -20.66 12.68 17.88
C LYS A 40 -20.08 13.92 17.18
N VAL A 41 -20.20 13.99 15.86
CA VAL A 41 -19.91 15.21 15.11
C VAL A 41 -20.89 16.24 15.67
N VAL A 42 -20.38 17.12 16.52
CA VAL A 42 -21.15 18.26 16.99
C VAL A 42 -21.20 19.18 15.78
N ASP A 43 -22.40 19.49 15.29
CA ASP A 43 -22.62 20.43 14.19
C ASP A 43 -22.33 21.86 14.68
N GLU A 44 -21.12 22.09 15.19
CA GLU A 44 -20.58 23.41 15.36
C GLU A 44 -20.31 23.94 13.95
N VAL A 45 -21.01 25.01 13.59
CA VAL A 45 -20.81 25.71 12.31
C VAL A 45 -19.44 26.37 12.34
N VAL A 46 -18.40 25.57 12.10
CA VAL A 46 -17.04 26.06 11.95
C VAL A 46 -16.90 26.54 10.51
N ASP A 47 -16.54 27.81 10.34
CA ASP A 47 -16.20 28.39 9.04
C ASP A 47 -15.00 27.65 8.43
N VAL A 48 -15.24 26.66 7.58
CA VAL A 48 -14.22 25.81 6.94
C VAL A 48 -13.26 26.63 6.06
N THR A 49 -13.67 27.83 5.67
CA THR A 49 -12.86 28.78 4.89
C THR A 49 -11.85 29.57 5.73
N LYS A 50 -12.04 29.64 7.04
CA LYS A 50 -11.16 30.38 7.97
C LYS A 50 -10.38 29.45 8.89
N TYR A 51 -10.99 28.34 9.30
CA TYR A 51 -10.39 27.41 10.25
C TYR A 51 -10.28 26.01 9.68
N ALA A 52 -9.13 25.37 9.94
CA ALA A 52 -8.94 23.97 9.62
C ALA A 52 -9.40 23.10 10.80
N PRO A 53 -10.43 22.23 10.64
CA PRO A 53 -10.96 21.40 11.72
C PRO A 53 -10.02 20.21 12.01
N VAL A 54 -8.88 20.49 12.64
CA VAL A 54 -7.81 19.50 12.93
C VAL A 54 -7.63 19.25 14.42
N ASN A 55 -8.17 20.13 15.26
CA ASN A 55 -7.98 20.03 16.70
C ASN A 55 -8.77 18.87 17.31
N ILE A 56 -8.11 18.09 18.17
CA ILE A 56 -8.66 16.92 18.87
C ILE A 56 -8.73 17.16 20.39
N LEU A 57 -8.02 18.18 20.91
CA LEU A 57 -8.03 18.51 22.33
C LEU A 57 -9.25 19.37 22.67
N LYS A 58 -9.87 19.13 23.82
CA LYS A 58 -11.11 19.83 24.24
C LYS A 58 -10.90 21.32 24.53
N ASP A 59 -9.70 21.69 24.95
CA ASP A 59 -9.40 23.02 25.50
C ASP A 59 -8.64 23.92 24.51
N SER A 60 -8.39 23.47 23.28
CA SER A 60 -7.72 24.28 22.26
C SER A 60 -8.64 24.66 21.10
N THR A 61 -8.26 25.71 20.40
CA THR A 61 -9.00 26.22 19.25
C THR A 61 -8.46 25.61 17.94
N HIS A 62 -9.29 25.60 16.90
CA HIS A 62 -8.85 25.20 15.56
C HIS A 62 -7.81 26.18 15.00
N PRO A 63 -6.74 25.69 14.33
CA PRO A 63 -5.78 26.57 13.68
C PRO A 63 -6.44 27.34 12.53
N GLU A 64 -6.13 28.64 12.44
CA GLU A 64 -6.58 29.51 11.36
C GLU A 64 -5.78 29.26 10.07
N LEU A 65 -6.47 29.36 8.93
CA LEU A 65 -5.86 29.23 7.61
C LEU A 65 -5.06 30.50 7.30
N LYS A 66 -3.76 30.32 7.10
CA LYS A 66 -2.80 31.39 6.81
C LYS A 66 -2.80 31.74 5.33
N ALA A 67 -2.15 32.86 4.99
CA ALA A 67 -1.92 33.22 3.60
C ALA A 67 -1.02 32.19 2.90
N ARG A 68 -1.12 32.12 1.56
CA ARG A 68 -0.37 31.17 0.72
C ARG A 68 1.14 31.19 0.96
N GLU A 69 1.68 32.38 1.25
CA GLU A 69 3.12 32.64 1.41
C GLU A 69 3.69 32.06 2.69
N GLU A 70 2.86 31.83 3.71
CA GLU A 70 3.29 31.22 4.97
C GLU A 70 3.47 29.70 4.85
N TYR A 71 2.91 29.10 3.79
CA TYR A 71 3.05 27.68 3.55
C TYR A 71 4.26 27.38 2.66
N PRO A 72 5.01 26.30 2.96
CA PRO A 72 6.11 25.88 2.11
C PRO A 72 5.67 25.61 0.67
N GLU A 73 6.55 25.90 -0.29
CA GLU A 73 6.29 25.71 -1.72
C GLU A 73 5.88 24.27 -2.07
N TRP A 74 6.49 23.27 -1.41
CA TRP A 74 6.19 21.86 -1.66
C TRP A 74 4.73 21.50 -1.45
N LEU A 75 3.97 22.26 -0.65
CA LEU A 75 2.53 22.01 -0.46
C LEU A 75 1.76 22.13 -1.78
N TYR A 76 2.15 23.08 -2.63
CA TYR A 76 1.48 23.35 -3.89
C TYR A 76 1.88 22.36 -4.98
N THR A 77 3.10 21.82 -4.92
CA THR A 77 3.58 20.82 -5.88
C THR A 77 2.93 19.44 -5.69
N LEU A 78 2.20 19.22 -4.58
CA LEU A 78 1.45 17.98 -4.36
C LEU A 78 0.21 17.87 -5.26
N LEU A 79 -0.37 19.00 -5.66
CA LEU A 79 -1.57 19.06 -6.48
C LEU A 79 -1.27 18.78 -7.96
N ASP A 80 -0.01 18.90 -8.36
CA ASP A 80 0.39 18.70 -9.75
C ASP A 80 0.12 17.25 -10.20
N PRO A 81 -0.49 17.07 -11.39
CA PRO A 81 -0.83 15.75 -11.89
C PRO A 81 0.46 14.98 -12.13
N LYS A 82 0.68 13.96 -11.31
CA LYS A 82 1.84 13.09 -11.46
C LYS A 82 1.69 12.24 -12.73
N PRO A 83 2.78 11.99 -13.46
CA PRO A 83 2.73 11.42 -14.79
C PRO A 83 2.13 10.01 -14.81
N THR A 84 1.50 9.66 -15.93
CA THR A 84 0.79 8.38 -16.09
C THR A 84 1.74 7.23 -16.43
N LEU A 85 1.29 5.98 -16.30
CA LEU A 85 2.12 4.82 -16.65
C LEU A 85 2.57 4.86 -18.12
N GLY A 86 1.69 5.25 -19.04
CA GLY A 86 2.01 5.32 -20.47
C GLY A 86 3.05 6.40 -20.80
N GLU A 87 3.02 7.53 -20.11
CA GLU A 87 4.06 8.56 -20.25
C GLU A 87 5.42 8.08 -19.72
N LEU A 88 5.43 7.35 -18.61
CA LEU A 88 6.66 6.82 -18.01
C LEU A 88 7.24 5.67 -18.84
N GLU A 89 6.40 4.80 -19.39
CA GLU A 89 6.82 3.70 -20.27
C GLU A 89 7.41 4.23 -21.59
N ARG A 90 6.86 5.29 -22.18
CA ARG A 90 7.40 5.92 -23.40
C ARG A 90 8.78 6.55 -23.19
N LYS A 91 9.01 7.15 -22.02
CA LYS A 91 10.33 7.69 -21.65
C LYS A 91 11.34 6.55 -21.42
N GLY A 92 10.87 5.42 -20.89
CA GLY A 92 11.73 4.29 -20.53
C GLY A 92 12.47 4.53 -19.21
N TYR A 93 12.83 3.46 -18.51
CA TYR A 93 13.38 3.55 -17.14
C TYR A 93 14.68 4.37 -17.06
N ASP A 94 15.54 4.25 -18.07
CA ASP A 94 16.87 4.86 -18.07
C ASP A 94 16.84 6.36 -18.37
N ASN A 95 15.87 6.82 -19.18
CA ASN A 95 15.73 8.24 -19.54
C ASN A 95 14.88 9.04 -18.53
N LEU A 96 14.45 8.43 -17.42
CA LEU A 96 13.80 9.17 -16.34
C LEU A 96 14.86 9.93 -15.53
N GLU A 97 14.76 11.26 -15.52
CA GLU A 97 15.69 12.13 -14.81
C GLU A 97 15.49 12.07 -13.28
N SER A 98 14.23 11.96 -12.84
CA SER A 98 13.90 11.95 -11.42
C SER A 98 13.82 10.54 -10.83
N MET A 99 14.42 10.38 -9.63
CA MET A 99 14.29 9.17 -8.80
C MET A 99 12.83 8.89 -8.39
N THR A 100 12.02 9.94 -8.22
CA THR A 100 10.60 9.79 -7.86
C THR A 100 9.81 9.14 -9.00
N ASP A 101 10.16 9.47 -10.24
CA ASP A 101 9.50 8.93 -11.43
C ASP A 101 9.90 7.48 -11.69
N LYS A 102 11.17 7.12 -11.49
CA LYS A 102 11.63 5.72 -11.54
C LYS A 102 10.86 4.84 -10.54
N ARG A 103 10.74 5.29 -9.29
CA ARG A 103 9.96 4.60 -8.25
C ARG A 103 8.48 4.51 -8.62
N ARG A 104 7.92 5.55 -9.23
CA ARG A 104 6.53 5.58 -9.68
C ARG A 104 6.29 4.60 -10.82
N LEU A 105 7.18 4.52 -11.81
CA LEU A 105 7.11 3.56 -12.92
C LEU A 105 7.01 2.13 -12.37
N ILE A 106 7.93 1.76 -11.46
CA ILE A 106 7.95 0.44 -10.83
C ILE A 106 6.63 0.16 -10.10
N LYS A 107 6.13 1.11 -9.29
CA LYS A 107 4.86 0.94 -8.56
C LYS A 107 3.67 0.75 -9.50
N LEU A 108 3.61 1.52 -10.59
CA LEU A 108 2.52 1.46 -11.54
C LEU A 108 2.57 0.18 -12.39
N SER A 109 3.76 -0.29 -12.79
CA SER A 109 3.91 -1.54 -13.53
C SER A 109 3.50 -2.75 -12.69
N TYR A 110 3.90 -2.81 -11.42
CA TYR A 110 3.44 -3.86 -10.51
C TYR A 110 1.92 -3.82 -10.29
N ARG A 111 1.34 -2.61 -10.15
CA ARG A 111 -0.11 -2.46 -10.01
C ARG A 111 -0.86 -2.98 -11.24
N LYS A 112 -0.37 -2.70 -12.45
CA LYS A 112 -0.93 -3.20 -13.72
C LYS A 112 -0.89 -4.73 -13.76
N ALA A 113 0.26 -5.34 -13.46
CA ALA A 113 0.42 -6.79 -13.46
C ALA A 113 -0.50 -7.49 -12.43
N ILE A 114 -0.68 -6.92 -11.23
CA ILE A 114 -1.61 -7.46 -10.22
C ILE A 114 -3.05 -7.37 -10.71
N LYS A 115 -3.43 -6.25 -11.35
CA LYS A 115 -4.78 -6.08 -11.89
C LYS A 115 -5.09 -7.12 -12.97
N GLU A 116 -4.20 -7.32 -13.94
CA GLU A 116 -4.34 -8.33 -14.99
C GLU A 116 -4.43 -9.76 -14.43
N LYS A 117 -3.66 -10.06 -13.37
CA LYS A 117 -3.73 -11.35 -12.66
C LYS A 117 -5.05 -11.54 -11.92
N ASN A 118 -5.61 -10.50 -11.34
CA ASN A 118 -6.91 -10.56 -10.67
C ASN A 118 -8.04 -10.68 -11.68
N ASP A 119 -7.96 -9.96 -12.80
CA ASP A 119 -8.94 -10.00 -13.89
C ASP A 119 -8.98 -11.37 -14.59
N SER A 120 -7.83 -12.02 -14.79
CA SER A 120 -7.77 -13.39 -15.34
C SER A 120 -8.30 -14.44 -14.36
N LYS A 121 -8.16 -14.23 -13.05
CA LYS A 121 -8.72 -15.12 -12.03
C LYS A 121 -10.22 -14.93 -11.81
N SER A 122 -10.74 -13.71 -11.94
CA SER A 122 -12.16 -13.44 -11.71
C SER A 122 -13.05 -13.89 -12.87
N LYS A 123 -12.49 -13.92 -14.08
CA LYS A 123 -13.17 -14.40 -15.29
C LYS A 123 -13.14 -15.93 -15.43
N LYS A 124 -12.49 -16.64 -14.51
CA LYS A 124 -12.40 -18.10 -14.46
C LYS A 124 -13.37 -18.64 -13.42
#